data_AF-A0A239KN20-F1
#
_entry.id   AF-A0A239KN20-F1
#
_cell.length_a   1.000
_cell.length_b   1.000
_cell.length_c   1.000
_cell.angle_alpha   90.00
_cell.angle_beta   90.00
_cell.angle_gamma   90.00
#
_symmetry.space_group_name_H-M   'P 1'
#
loop_
_entity.id
_entity.type
_entity.pdbx_description
1 polymer ?
#
loop_
_entity_poly.entity_id
_entity_poly.type
_entity_poly.pdbx_seq_one_letter_code
_entity_poly.pdbx_strand_id
1 'polypeptide(L)'
;MEALGAAGDWFRQARIGVCLVFFMWLTACGGGGGGSASSAASEPPPAAPSPTLTLGMKEVRLSWPAVSGATSYQLLESPDGTSPFVPVGEAFTDTSVKHSIALYQRVNASYKVQACNAGGCTESAVKGLTSSLAEAIGYFKGSNSKVGRFGESAALSADGTTLAVGASSEFSSAIGINGDPTGSTTVSSSGAVYVFLKNNGTWSQQAFIKASNPGDSDAFGSAIALSADGNTLAVGANKEDSVATGINGNQADNSASDSGAVYVFSRQNGNWIQQAYVKASNTPMGADQLFGNSVALSSDGDILAVGAPRESSLATGVNGNQNNSGATFSGAVYVFVRSGSAWSQQAYIKASNTQASDSFGYSVALSSDGSTLAVGANGEDSSSTGINGDQANNGASDSGAVYVFVRAGSAWSQQAYLKASNTSADARFGDSVALSADGSTLAVGASLENSSATGINGDSSNNTSTYSGAVYVFTRSGGVWSQQAYIKASNTGAGDEFGASISLSSDGNTLAVSAYGEDSSATTLNGEQSSNAASASGAAYVFTRSGVNWTQQAYVKATNTQASDAFGSSVAMSGDGKTLAVGAVGEDSYSTGIGGDQNDDQSNSQKGAVYLY
;
A
#
# COMPACT_ATOMS: atom_id res chain seq x y z
N MET A 1 53.67 -28.88 34.53
CA MET A 1 52.72 -29.91 34.97
C MET A 1 51.48 -29.70 34.11
N GLU A 2 51.42 -30.27 32.90
CA GLU A 2 50.94 -31.65 32.60
C GLU A 2 49.53 -31.88 33.17
N ALA A 3 48.50 -32.34 32.43
CA ALA A 3 48.41 -32.89 31.08
C ALA A 3 46.93 -33.02 30.59
N LEU A 4 46.74 -32.91 29.25
CA LEU A 4 45.94 -33.71 28.28
C LEU A 4 44.40 -33.95 28.47
N GLY A 5 43.54 -34.01 27.44
CA GLY A 5 43.69 -34.08 25.96
C GLY A 5 42.43 -33.61 25.20
N ALA A 6 42.55 -33.09 23.96
CA ALA A 6 42.47 -33.77 22.64
C ALA A 6 41.02 -34.11 22.19
N ALA A 7 40.55 -33.94 20.96
CA ALA A 7 41.05 -33.39 19.69
C ALA A 7 39.84 -33.29 18.72
N GLY A 8 39.93 -32.47 17.66
CA GLY A 8 38.97 -32.47 16.56
C GLY A 8 39.14 -31.23 15.68
N ASP A 9 39.89 -31.36 14.60
CA ASP A 9 40.44 -30.28 13.79
C ASP A 9 40.19 -30.62 12.29
N TRP A 10 40.35 -29.62 11.42
CA TRP A 10 40.54 -29.66 9.95
C TRP A 10 39.39 -29.32 8.96
N PHE A 11 39.56 -28.11 8.39
CA PHE A 11 39.66 -27.73 6.97
C PHE A 11 38.47 -27.28 6.11
N ARG A 12 38.62 -26.03 5.62
CA ARG A 12 37.99 -25.44 4.41
C ARG A 12 38.59 -26.05 3.14
N GLN A 13 37.76 -26.32 2.13
CA GLN A 13 38.15 -26.22 0.71
C GLN A 13 36.97 -25.80 -0.17
N ALA A 14 37.20 -24.77 -0.99
CA ALA A 14 36.38 -24.39 -2.13
C ALA A 14 36.56 -25.40 -3.28
N ARG A 15 35.50 -25.69 -4.04
CA ARG A 15 35.60 -26.44 -5.30
C ARG A 15 35.00 -25.63 -6.44
N ILE A 16 35.90 -25.27 -7.35
CA ILE A 16 35.65 -24.83 -8.72
C ILE A 16 35.28 -26.07 -9.54
N GLY A 17 34.13 -26.05 -10.21
CA GLY A 17 33.71 -27.08 -11.16
C GLY A 17 34.10 -26.71 -12.59
N VAL A 18 35.10 -27.39 -13.13
CA VAL A 18 35.51 -27.35 -14.54
C VAL A 18 34.68 -28.37 -15.34
N CYS A 19 33.98 -27.93 -16.38
CA CYS A 19 33.32 -28.84 -17.33
C CYS A 19 34.35 -29.40 -18.33
N LEU A 20 34.58 -30.71 -18.26
CA LEU A 20 35.40 -31.50 -19.17
C LEU A 20 34.64 -31.83 -20.45
N VAL A 21 35.23 -31.46 -21.59
CA VAL A 21 34.84 -31.89 -22.95
C VAL A 21 35.28 -33.34 -23.16
N PHE A 22 34.34 -34.24 -23.44
CA PHE A 22 34.62 -35.63 -23.78
C PHE A 22 34.69 -35.77 -25.31
N PHE A 23 35.89 -36.03 -25.84
CA PHE A 23 36.10 -36.58 -27.19
C PHE A 23 36.14 -38.10 -27.08
N MET A 24 35.17 -38.80 -27.69
CA MET A 24 35.26 -40.24 -27.94
C MET A 24 35.46 -40.49 -29.43
N TRP A 25 36.61 -41.07 -29.77
CA TRP A 25 36.83 -41.77 -31.03
C TRP A 25 36.25 -43.18 -30.92
N LEU A 26 35.49 -43.61 -31.93
CA LEU A 26 35.11 -45.01 -32.11
C LEU A 26 35.37 -45.43 -33.56
N THR A 27 36.21 -46.46 -33.65
CA THR A 27 36.68 -47.18 -34.82
C THR A 27 35.56 -47.88 -35.58
N ALA A 28 35.64 -47.79 -36.91
CA ALA A 28 34.80 -48.53 -37.84
C ALA A 28 35.14 -50.03 -37.85
N CYS A 29 34.11 -50.88 -37.85
CA CYS A 29 34.13 -52.21 -38.44
C CYS A 29 32.80 -52.46 -39.14
N GLY A 30 32.87 -52.82 -40.42
CA GLY A 30 31.73 -53.08 -41.28
C GLY A 30 31.03 -54.40 -40.96
N GLY A 31 29.72 -54.41 -41.19
CA GLY A 31 28.87 -55.59 -41.16
C GLY A 31 27.55 -55.24 -41.82
N GLY A 32 27.42 -55.54 -43.11
CA GLY A 32 26.22 -55.32 -43.88
C GLY A 32 25.07 -56.20 -43.40
N GLY A 33 23.94 -55.56 -43.10
CA GLY A 33 22.65 -56.20 -42.87
C GLY A 33 21.58 -55.18 -43.24
N GLY A 34 20.97 -55.37 -44.42
CA GLY A 34 19.92 -54.49 -44.94
C GLY A 34 18.65 -54.61 -44.09
N GLY A 35 18.56 -53.78 -43.05
CA GLY A 35 17.31 -53.34 -42.47
C GLY A 35 17.03 -51.95 -43.01
N SER A 36 15.92 -51.77 -43.73
CA SER A 36 15.39 -50.45 -44.04
C SER A 36 15.12 -49.72 -42.73
N ALA A 37 16.11 -48.96 -42.25
CA ALA A 37 15.85 -47.89 -41.30
C ALA A 37 14.99 -46.89 -42.07
N SER A 38 13.67 -46.99 -41.93
CA SER A 38 12.82 -45.84 -42.18
C SER A 38 13.39 -44.75 -41.29
N SER A 39 14.06 -43.76 -41.89
CA SER A 39 14.27 -42.48 -41.25
C SER A 39 12.89 -42.04 -40.80
N ALA A 40 12.55 -42.24 -39.53
CA ALA A 40 11.37 -41.63 -38.94
C ALA A 40 11.62 -40.14 -39.14
N ALA A 41 10.95 -39.56 -40.14
CA ALA A 41 11.03 -38.14 -40.38
C ALA A 41 10.66 -37.47 -39.06
N SER A 42 11.58 -36.72 -38.47
CA SER A 42 11.29 -35.94 -37.28
C SER A 42 10.03 -35.15 -37.56
N GLU A 43 9.01 -35.30 -36.71
CA GLU A 43 7.76 -34.57 -36.83
C GLU A 43 8.10 -33.08 -37.07
N PRO A 44 7.49 -32.39 -38.05
CA PRO A 44 7.77 -30.98 -38.24
C PRO A 44 7.20 -30.17 -37.05
N PRO A 45 7.78 -29.01 -36.70
CA PRO A 45 7.17 -28.09 -35.76
C PRO A 45 5.72 -27.76 -36.16
N PRO A 46 4.80 -27.55 -35.21
CA PRO A 46 3.44 -27.15 -35.51
C PRO A 46 3.40 -25.78 -36.22
N ALA A 47 2.28 -25.45 -36.85
CA ALA A 47 2.10 -24.10 -37.41
C ALA A 47 2.08 -23.03 -36.31
N ALA A 48 2.35 -21.77 -36.67
CA ALA A 48 2.24 -20.64 -35.74
C ALA A 48 0.78 -20.47 -35.26
N PRO A 49 0.54 -20.31 -33.94
CA PRO A 49 -0.79 -19.96 -33.45
C PRO A 49 -1.15 -18.51 -33.83
N SER A 50 -2.44 -18.22 -33.92
CA SER A 50 -2.98 -16.89 -34.24
C SER A 50 -3.78 -16.33 -33.06
N PRO A 51 -3.11 -15.81 -32.01
CA PRO A 51 -3.79 -15.34 -30.82
C PRO A 51 -4.55 -14.03 -31.02
N THR A 52 -5.68 -13.90 -30.34
CA THR A 52 -6.38 -12.65 -30.06
C THR A 52 -6.04 -12.23 -28.64
N LEU A 53 -5.73 -10.94 -28.44
CA LEU A 53 -5.43 -10.37 -27.13
C LEU A 53 -6.62 -9.50 -26.69
N THR A 54 -7.09 -9.72 -25.47
CA THR A 54 -8.05 -8.85 -24.77
C THR A 54 -7.56 -8.54 -23.36
N LEU A 55 -8.16 -7.53 -22.73
CA LEU A 55 -7.84 -7.13 -21.37
C LEU A 55 -8.97 -7.53 -20.41
N GLY A 56 -8.57 -7.90 -19.21
CA GLY A 56 -9.41 -7.91 -18.01
C GLY A 56 -8.73 -7.08 -16.93
N MET A 57 -9.42 -6.88 -15.80
CA MET A 57 -8.86 -6.13 -14.68
C MET A 57 -7.51 -6.72 -14.25
N LYS A 58 -6.44 -5.97 -14.47
CA LYS A 58 -5.05 -6.38 -14.24
C LYS A 58 -4.64 -7.68 -14.94
N GLU A 59 -5.21 -7.98 -16.09
CA GLU A 59 -5.04 -9.28 -16.73
C GLU A 59 -4.99 -9.13 -18.25
N VAL A 60 -3.99 -9.76 -18.88
CA VAL A 60 -3.96 -9.98 -20.32
C VAL A 60 -4.55 -11.36 -20.59
N ARG A 61 -5.43 -11.44 -21.59
CA ARG A 61 -6.09 -12.67 -22.01
C ARG A 61 -5.72 -12.94 -23.45
N LEU A 62 -5.13 -14.10 -23.72
CA LEU A 62 -4.89 -14.56 -25.08
C LEU A 62 -5.70 -15.82 -25.35
N SER A 63 -6.30 -15.91 -26.54
CA SER A 63 -6.98 -17.12 -27.02
C SER A 63 -6.74 -17.34 -28.51
N TRP A 64 -6.65 -18.60 -28.93
CA TRP A 64 -6.41 -18.99 -30.32
C TRP A 64 -7.13 -20.31 -30.65
N PRO A 65 -7.34 -20.63 -31.94
CA PRO A 65 -7.76 -21.96 -32.35
C PRO A 65 -6.66 -23.01 -32.08
N ALA A 66 -7.04 -24.25 -31.77
CA ALA A 66 -6.09 -25.35 -31.60
C ALA A 66 -5.23 -25.54 -32.87
N VAL A 67 -3.92 -25.62 -32.69
CA VAL A 67 -2.95 -25.87 -33.76
C VAL A 67 -2.77 -27.38 -33.92
N SER A 68 -3.01 -27.88 -35.13
CA SER A 68 -2.79 -29.31 -35.44
C SER A 68 -1.33 -29.71 -35.22
N GLY A 69 -1.11 -30.84 -34.55
CA GLY A 69 0.22 -31.35 -34.21
C GLY A 69 0.85 -30.69 -32.97
N ALA A 70 0.27 -29.62 -32.42
CA ALA A 70 0.76 -29.03 -31.18
C ALA A 70 0.40 -29.93 -29.98
N THR A 71 1.39 -30.18 -29.12
CA THR A 71 1.24 -30.93 -27.87
C THR A 71 1.24 -30.02 -26.64
N SER A 72 1.77 -28.80 -26.79
CA SER A 72 1.78 -27.77 -25.74
C SER A 72 1.90 -26.37 -26.36
N TYR A 73 1.60 -25.37 -25.53
CA TYR A 73 1.78 -23.96 -25.79
C TYR A 73 2.58 -23.30 -24.69
N GLN A 74 3.27 -22.21 -25.02
CA GLN A 74 4.00 -21.37 -24.06
C GLN A 74 3.68 -19.90 -24.31
N LEU A 75 3.38 -19.15 -23.25
CA LEU A 75 3.27 -17.70 -23.32
C LEU A 75 4.68 -17.10 -23.26
N LEU A 76 4.97 -16.16 -24.15
CA LEU A 76 6.19 -15.36 -24.14
C LEU A 76 5.83 -13.88 -23.95
N GLU A 77 6.59 -13.16 -23.12
CA GLU A 77 6.39 -11.74 -22.84
C GLU A 77 7.67 -10.96 -23.13
N SER A 78 7.51 -9.80 -23.77
CA SER A 78 8.47 -8.69 -23.74
C SER A 78 7.85 -7.59 -22.86
N PRO A 79 8.32 -7.39 -21.62
CA PRO A 79 7.61 -6.60 -20.61
C PRO A 79 7.55 -5.10 -20.92
N ASP A 80 8.51 -4.58 -21.70
CA ASP A 80 8.60 -3.18 -22.13
C ASP A 80 8.44 -3.01 -23.66
N GLY A 81 8.16 -4.10 -24.37
CA GLY A 81 8.00 -4.13 -25.84
C GLY A 81 9.31 -4.10 -26.63
N THR A 82 10.47 -4.00 -25.98
CA THR A 82 11.79 -3.88 -26.61
C THR A 82 12.78 -4.94 -26.13
N SER A 83 12.62 -5.39 -24.89
CA SER A 83 13.33 -6.49 -24.27
C SER A 83 13.04 -7.79 -25.01
N PRO A 84 13.98 -8.76 -25.00
CA PRO A 84 13.74 -10.08 -25.59
C PRO A 84 12.49 -10.75 -25.00
N PHE A 85 11.77 -11.48 -25.85
CA PHE A 85 10.66 -12.31 -25.39
C PHE A 85 11.18 -13.44 -24.50
N VAL A 86 10.62 -13.56 -23.30
CA VAL A 86 10.94 -14.62 -22.35
C VAL A 86 9.70 -15.44 -21.99
N PRO A 87 9.84 -16.75 -21.71
CA PRO A 87 8.73 -17.57 -21.25
C PRO A 87 8.11 -17.05 -19.95
N VAL A 88 6.79 -16.99 -19.91
CA VAL A 88 5.99 -16.66 -18.74
C VAL A 88 5.24 -17.89 -18.27
N GLY A 89 5.58 -18.37 -17.08
CA GLY A 89 5.02 -19.60 -16.53
C GLY A 89 5.46 -20.85 -17.31
N GLU A 90 4.87 -21.98 -16.94
CA GLU A 90 5.13 -23.28 -17.56
C GLU A 90 4.33 -23.46 -18.86
N ALA A 91 4.74 -24.42 -19.69
CA ALA A 91 3.98 -24.82 -20.87
C ALA A 91 2.63 -25.47 -20.49
N PHE A 92 1.60 -25.25 -21.30
CA PHE A 92 0.23 -25.67 -21.04
C PHE A 92 -0.44 -26.21 -22.31
N THR A 93 -1.58 -26.90 -22.18
CA THR A 93 -2.27 -27.55 -23.33
C THR A 93 -3.50 -26.79 -23.80
N ASP A 94 -4.05 -25.92 -22.97
CA ASP A 94 -5.21 -25.11 -23.32
C ASP A 94 -4.90 -24.11 -24.43
N THR A 95 -5.92 -23.72 -25.19
CA THR A 95 -5.79 -22.75 -26.29
C THR A 95 -6.14 -21.33 -25.84
N SER A 96 -6.00 -21.07 -24.53
CA SER A 96 -6.16 -19.76 -23.94
C SER A 96 -5.31 -19.65 -22.68
N VAL A 97 -4.83 -18.44 -22.39
CA VAL A 97 -4.09 -18.13 -21.17
C VAL A 97 -4.52 -16.78 -20.60
N LYS A 98 -4.60 -16.73 -19.27
CA LYS A 98 -4.79 -15.51 -18.49
C LYS A 98 -3.49 -15.19 -17.78
N HIS A 99 -2.99 -13.98 -17.96
CA HIS A 99 -1.75 -13.53 -17.36
C HIS A 99 -2.00 -12.25 -16.54
N SER A 100 -1.87 -12.33 -15.22
CA SER A 100 -1.97 -11.16 -14.35
C SER A 100 -0.76 -10.26 -14.53
N ILE A 101 -1.00 -8.95 -14.67
CA ILE A 101 0.03 -7.95 -14.95
C ILE A 101 -0.02 -6.79 -13.95
N ALA A 102 1.14 -6.22 -13.65
CA ALA A 102 1.25 -4.93 -12.97
C ALA A 102 1.17 -3.83 -14.03
N LEU A 103 0.09 -3.04 -14.07
CA LEU A 103 -0.19 -2.18 -15.22
C LEU A 103 0.92 -1.14 -15.45
N TYR A 104 1.40 -0.50 -14.37
CA TYR A 104 2.48 0.48 -14.43
C TYR A 104 3.85 -0.11 -14.82
N GLN A 105 4.00 -1.43 -14.85
CA GLN A 105 5.22 -2.10 -15.33
C GLN A 105 5.09 -2.67 -16.74
N ARG A 106 3.91 -2.54 -17.36
CA ARG A 106 3.55 -3.23 -18.62
C ARG A 106 2.92 -2.31 -19.67
N VAL A 107 3.10 -1.00 -19.54
CA VAL A 107 2.52 0.00 -20.46
C VAL A 107 2.84 -0.28 -21.93
N ASN A 108 4.05 -0.78 -22.21
CA ASN A 108 4.51 -1.09 -23.56
C ASN A 108 4.66 -2.61 -23.81
N ALA A 109 4.10 -3.45 -22.93
CA ALA A 109 4.31 -4.89 -23.01
C ALA A 109 3.78 -5.48 -24.33
N SER A 110 4.41 -6.55 -24.79
CA SER A 110 3.95 -7.33 -25.92
C SER A 110 4.13 -8.82 -25.70
N TYR A 111 3.32 -9.62 -26.38
CA TYR A 111 3.19 -11.04 -26.13
C TYR A 111 3.28 -11.85 -27.42
N LYS A 112 3.74 -13.09 -27.29
CA LYS A 112 3.61 -14.14 -28.30
C LYS A 112 3.12 -15.42 -27.64
N VAL A 113 2.55 -16.30 -28.45
CA VAL A 113 2.27 -17.68 -28.06
C VAL A 113 3.11 -18.60 -28.94
N GLN A 114 3.79 -19.55 -28.32
CA GLN A 114 4.56 -20.58 -29.01
C GLN A 114 3.76 -21.88 -28.99
N ALA A 115 3.66 -22.58 -30.12
CA ALA A 115 3.09 -23.93 -30.22
C ALA A 115 4.20 -24.95 -30.43
N CYS A 116 4.21 -26.04 -29.65
CA CYS A 116 5.34 -26.97 -29.56
C CYS A 116 4.92 -28.44 -29.71
N ASN A 117 5.79 -29.24 -30.32
CA ASN A 117 5.77 -30.70 -30.31
C ASN A 117 7.20 -31.26 -30.22
N ALA A 118 7.37 -32.58 -30.36
CA ALA A 118 8.68 -33.22 -30.37
C ALA A 118 9.59 -32.76 -31.53
N GLY A 119 8.98 -32.20 -32.58
CA GLY A 119 9.62 -31.62 -33.76
C GLY A 119 10.21 -30.23 -33.57
N GLY A 120 9.82 -29.53 -32.51
CA GLY A 120 10.20 -28.15 -32.23
C GLY A 120 8.98 -27.26 -32.02
N CYS A 121 9.22 -25.95 -32.11
CA CYS A 121 8.23 -24.95 -31.76
C CYS A 121 8.15 -23.83 -32.79
N THR A 122 6.95 -23.27 -32.96
CA THR A 122 6.71 -22.11 -33.83
C THR A 122 5.99 -21.02 -33.05
N GLU A 123 6.47 -19.78 -33.15
CA GLU A 123 5.91 -18.61 -32.47
C GLU A 123 4.84 -17.91 -33.31
N SER A 124 3.84 -17.33 -32.65
CA SER A 124 2.90 -16.40 -33.26
C SER A 124 3.54 -15.08 -33.69
N ALA A 125 2.80 -14.30 -34.48
CA ALA A 125 3.07 -12.87 -34.59
C ALA A 125 3.00 -12.18 -33.22
N VAL A 126 3.73 -11.06 -33.07
CA VAL A 126 3.71 -10.23 -31.86
C VAL A 126 2.32 -9.64 -31.65
N LYS A 127 1.85 -9.64 -30.41
CA LYS A 127 0.63 -8.98 -29.95
C LYS A 127 1.00 -7.94 -28.90
N GLY A 128 1.05 -6.68 -29.32
CA GLY A 128 1.14 -5.56 -28.40
C GLY A 128 -0.20 -5.28 -27.73
N LEU A 129 -0.17 -4.47 -26.67
CA LEU A 129 -1.36 -3.85 -26.10
C LEU A 129 -1.84 -2.76 -27.07
N THR A 130 -2.73 -3.12 -28.00
CA THR A 130 -3.26 -2.18 -29.01
C THR A 130 -4.49 -1.40 -28.54
N SER A 131 -5.14 -1.84 -27.46
CA SER A 131 -6.18 -1.11 -26.74
C SER A 131 -5.58 -0.29 -25.59
N SER A 132 -6.29 0.74 -25.14
CA SER A 132 -5.86 1.50 -23.96
C SER A 132 -5.81 0.57 -22.74
N LEU A 133 -4.75 0.68 -21.93
CA LEU A 133 -4.68 0.01 -20.63
C LEU A 133 -5.81 0.42 -19.68
N ALA A 134 -6.58 1.47 -20.02
CA ALA A 134 -7.84 1.83 -19.36
C ALA A 134 -8.75 0.63 -19.08
N GLU A 135 -8.90 -0.30 -20.04
CA GLU A 135 -9.77 -1.48 -19.89
C GLU A 135 -9.29 -2.46 -18.80
N ALA A 136 -8.01 -2.41 -18.45
CA ALA A 136 -7.42 -3.25 -17.42
C ALA A 136 -7.41 -2.59 -16.04
N ILE A 137 -7.73 -1.29 -15.95
CA ILE A 137 -7.83 -0.58 -14.67
C ILE A 137 -9.12 -1.00 -13.98
N GLY A 138 -9.02 -1.48 -12.75
CA GLY A 138 -10.20 -1.79 -11.95
C GLY A 138 -10.87 -0.52 -11.45
N TYR A 139 -12.20 -0.55 -11.35
CA TYR A 139 -13.01 0.56 -10.85
C TYR A 139 -13.98 0.04 -9.79
N PHE A 140 -13.88 0.56 -8.58
CA PHE A 140 -14.60 0.09 -7.40
C PHE A 140 -15.35 1.25 -6.75
N LYS A 141 -16.60 1.00 -6.38
CA LYS A 141 -17.46 1.89 -5.60
C LYS A 141 -18.20 1.09 -4.53
N GLY A 142 -18.81 1.80 -3.59
CA GLY A 142 -19.75 1.20 -2.65
C GLY A 142 -20.90 0.49 -3.39
N SER A 143 -21.40 -0.60 -2.83
CA SER A 143 -22.56 -1.33 -3.39
C SER A 143 -23.91 -0.62 -3.19
N ASN A 144 -23.92 0.60 -2.67
CA ASN A 144 -25.14 1.36 -2.38
C ASN A 144 -24.94 2.84 -2.76
N SER A 145 -26.05 3.55 -2.98
CA SER A 145 -26.05 4.97 -3.38
C SER A 145 -25.84 5.94 -2.21
N LYS A 146 -25.81 5.45 -0.97
CA LYS A 146 -25.68 6.20 0.27
C LYS A 146 -24.25 6.24 0.81
N VAL A 147 -23.29 6.20 -0.11
CA VAL A 147 -21.88 6.27 0.20
C VAL A 147 -21.39 7.71 0.10
N GLY A 148 -20.51 8.10 1.02
CA GLY A 148 -19.80 9.37 1.00
C GLY A 148 -18.34 9.13 1.33
N ARG A 149 -17.43 9.81 0.61
CA ARG A 149 -15.97 9.67 0.76
C ARG A 149 -15.45 8.23 0.61
N PHE A 150 -16.05 7.42 -0.27
CA PHE A 150 -15.49 6.10 -0.59
C PHE A 150 -14.08 6.25 -1.17
N GLY A 151 -13.13 5.47 -0.67
CA GLY A 151 -11.72 5.59 -1.09
C GLY A 151 -10.92 6.62 -0.29
N GLU A 152 -11.49 7.21 0.77
CA GLU A 152 -10.73 8.03 1.72
C GLU A 152 -9.61 7.24 2.40
N SER A 153 -9.85 5.96 2.67
CA SER A 153 -8.83 5.02 3.12
C SER A 153 -8.94 3.73 2.31
N ALA A 154 -7.79 3.12 2.03
CA ALA A 154 -7.69 1.85 1.31
C ALA A 154 -6.58 0.99 1.90
N ALA A 155 -6.75 -0.33 1.89
CA ALA A 155 -5.73 -1.30 2.29
C ALA A 155 -5.81 -2.55 1.42
N LEU A 156 -4.64 -3.05 0.99
CA LEU A 156 -4.50 -4.30 0.23
C LEU A 156 -3.80 -5.36 1.07
N SER A 157 -4.17 -6.62 0.88
CA SER A 157 -3.40 -7.76 1.41
C SER A 157 -2.07 -7.87 0.66
N ALA A 158 -1.10 -8.57 1.25
CA ALA A 158 0.25 -8.67 0.68
C ALA A 158 0.25 -9.35 -0.71
N ASP A 159 -0.67 -10.29 -0.94
CA ASP A 159 -0.88 -10.95 -2.23
C ASP A 159 -1.75 -10.14 -3.22
N GLY A 160 -2.27 -8.98 -2.79
CA GLY A 160 -3.12 -8.11 -3.60
C GLY A 160 -4.51 -8.68 -3.92
N THR A 161 -4.98 -9.71 -3.21
CA THR A 161 -6.28 -10.37 -3.49
C THR A 161 -7.42 -9.91 -2.60
N THR A 162 -7.15 -9.24 -1.48
CA THR A 162 -8.16 -8.63 -0.62
C THR A 162 -7.96 -7.11 -0.60
N LEU A 163 -9.02 -6.36 -0.86
CA LEU A 163 -9.05 -4.90 -0.83
C LEU A 163 -10.10 -4.46 0.19
N ALA A 164 -9.70 -3.70 1.20
CA ALA A 164 -10.61 -2.99 2.09
C ALA A 164 -10.64 -1.50 1.72
N VAL A 165 -11.83 -0.90 1.71
CA VAL A 165 -12.03 0.52 1.38
C VAL A 165 -12.94 1.18 2.41
N GLY A 166 -12.45 2.26 3.01
CA GLY A 166 -13.23 3.09 3.92
C GLY A 166 -14.13 4.09 3.20
N ALA A 167 -15.28 4.35 3.81
CA ALA A 167 -16.22 5.41 3.45
C ALA A 167 -16.73 6.04 4.74
N SER A 168 -15.94 6.94 5.34
CA SER A 168 -16.23 7.51 6.66
C SER A 168 -17.53 8.29 6.74
N SER A 169 -18.02 8.77 5.58
CA SER A 169 -19.27 9.53 5.48
C SER A 169 -20.43 8.68 4.95
N GLU A 170 -20.35 7.35 5.03
CA GLU A 170 -21.49 6.47 4.76
C GLU A 170 -22.60 6.66 5.82
N PHE A 171 -23.85 6.71 5.38
CA PHE A 171 -24.99 7.17 6.20
C PHE A 171 -26.18 6.19 6.23
N SER A 172 -25.99 4.89 5.99
CA SER A 172 -27.06 3.90 6.16
C SER A 172 -27.31 3.53 7.63
N SER A 173 -28.48 2.93 7.89
CA SER A 173 -28.91 2.46 9.22
C SER A 173 -28.38 1.10 9.61
N ALA A 174 -27.51 0.52 8.79
CA ALA A 174 -26.96 -0.79 9.06
C ALA A 174 -26.11 -0.77 10.34
N ILE A 175 -25.99 -1.94 10.96
CA ILE A 175 -25.16 -2.17 12.15
C ILE A 175 -24.36 -3.43 11.90
N GLY A 176 -23.09 -3.43 12.28
CA GLY A 176 -22.23 -4.59 12.17
C GLY A 176 -21.97 -5.02 10.72
N ILE A 177 -21.92 -6.34 10.50
CA ILE A 177 -21.42 -6.95 9.28
C ILE A 177 -22.59 -7.38 8.39
N ASN A 178 -22.56 -6.97 7.13
CA ASN A 178 -23.55 -7.25 6.09
C ASN A 178 -24.98 -6.85 6.48
N GLY A 179 -25.13 -5.81 7.30
CA GLY A 179 -26.43 -5.15 7.52
C GLY A 179 -26.94 -4.50 6.23
N ASP A 180 -28.26 -4.26 6.15
CA ASP A 180 -28.89 -3.66 4.98
C ASP A 180 -28.42 -2.21 4.75
N PRO A 181 -27.64 -1.94 3.68
CA PRO A 181 -27.08 -0.62 3.43
C PRO A 181 -28.08 0.36 2.79
N THR A 182 -29.33 -0.05 2.55
CA THR A 182 -30.36 0.78 1.90
C THR A 182 -31.25 1.53 2.88
N GLY A 183 -31.26 1.11 4.16
CA GLY A 183 -32.03 1.74 5.23
C GLY A 183 -31.71 3.23 5.42
N SER A 184 -32.70 4.01 5.89
CA SER A 184 -32.57 5.45 6.11
C SER A 184 -32.42 5.77 7.60
N THR A 185 -31.49 6.65 7.95
CA THR A 185 -31.25 7.10 9.34
C THR A 185 -31.45 8.61 9.51
N THR A 186 -31.49 9.03 10.77
CA THR A 186 -31.10 10.37 11.22
C THR A 186 -29.59 10.49 11.50
N VAL A 187 -28.90 9.36 11.71
CA VAL A 187 -27.46 9.23 11.96
C VAL A 187 -26.66 9.54 10.69
N SER A 188 -26.11 10.75 10.61
CA SER A 188 -25.27 11.18 9.49
C SER A 188 -23.80 10.79 9.71
N SER A 189 -23.10 10.39 8.64
CA SER A 189 -21.64 10.17 8.63
C SER A 189 -21.10 9.21 9.71
N SER A 190 -21.83 8.14 10.02
CA SER A 190 -21.36 7.09 10.93
C SER A 190 -20.27 6.21 10.32
N GLY A 191 -20.22 6.13 8.98
CA GLY A 191 -19.15 5.51 8.22
C GLY A 191 -19.31 3.99 8.02
N ALA A 192 -18.55 3.45 7.07
CA ALA A 192 -18.51 2.03 6.73
C ALA A 192 -17.17 1.62 6.09
N VAL A 193 -16.95 0.31 6.00
CA VAL A 193 -15.87 -0.32 5.21
C VAL A 193 -16.45 -1.36 4.26
N TYR A 194 -15.97 -1.37 3.04
CA TYR A 194 -16.30 -2.38 2.02
C TYR A 194 -15.09 -3.27 1.80
N VAL A 195 -15.29 -4.58 1.84
CA VAL A 195 -14.22 -5.57 1.61
C VAL A 195 -14.50 -6.30 0.30
N PHE A 196 -13.55 -6.25 -0.62
CA PHE A 196 -13.57 -6.94 -1.90
C PHE A 196 -12.53 -8.07 -1.90
N LEU A 197 -12.86 -9.17 -2.56
CA LEU A 197 -12.01 -10.35 -2.67
C LEU A 197 -11.89 -10.77 -4.14
N LYS A 198 -10.66 -11.05 -4.58
CA LYS A 198 -10.34 -11.62 -5.88
C LYS A 198 -10.29 -13.14 -5.78
N ASN A 199 -11.25 -13.82 -6.41
CA ASN A 199 -11.29 -15.27 -6.52
C ASN A 199 -11.22 -15.68 -8.00
N ASN A 200 -10.25 -16.54 -8.35
CA ASN A 200 -10.06 -17.04 -9.72
C ASN A 200 -10.02 -15.94 -10.81
N GLY A 201 -9.38 -14.81 -10.49
CA GLY A 201 -9.25 -13.67 -11.41
C GLY A 201 -10.41 -12.67 -11.35
N THR A 202 -11.49 -12.95 -10.62
CA THR A 202 -12.68 -12.10 -10.55
C THR A 202 -12.82 -11.47 -9.18
N TRP A 203 -13.02 -10.15 -9.14
CA TRP A 203 -13.33 -9.43 -7.91
C TRP A 203 -14.82 -9.46 -7.61
N SER A 204 -15.17 -9.64 -6.34
CA SER A 204 -16.52 -9.44 -5.83
C SER A 204 -16.47 -8.77 -4.46
N GLN A 205 -17.51 -8.03 -4.09
CA GLN A 205 -17.66 -7.57 -2.71
C GLN A 205 -17.95 -8.76 -1.82
N GLN A 206 -17.11 -8.97 -0.81
CA GLN A 206 -17.27 -10.01 0.19
C GLN A 206 -18.02 -9.50 1.42
N ALA A 207 -17.81 -8.26 1.83
CA ALA A 207 -18.47 -7.71 3.01
C ALA A 207 -18.72 -6.20 2.91
N PHE A 208 -19.76 -5.78 3.62
CA PHE A 208 -20.03 -4.40 4.02
C PHE A 208 -20.02 -4.37 5.55
N ILE A 209 -19.22 -3.51 6.16
CA ILE A 209 -18.97 -3.52 7.61
C ILE A 209 -19.23 -2.12 8.17
N LYS A 210 -20.04 -2.05 9.23
CA LYS A 210 -20.22 -0.88 10.09
C LYS A 210 -19.82 -1.21 11.52
N ALA A 211 -19.64 -0.17 12.33
CA ALA A 211 -19.48 -0.29 13.78
C ALA A 211 -20.63 -1.08 14.43
N SER A 212 -20.37 -1.70 15.59
CA SER A 212 -21.40 -2.35 16.41
C SER A 212 -22.35 -1.35 17.09
N ASN A 213 -21.91 -0.10 17.23
CA ASN A 213 -22.57 1.00 17.93
C ASN A 213 -22.45 2.29 17.11
N PRO A 214 -22.95 2.34 15.86
CA PRO A 214 -22.75 3.50 15.01
C PRO A 214 -23.42 4.75 15.61
N GLY A 215 -22.62 5.78 15.86
CA GLY A 215 -23.04 7.12 16.26
C GLY A 215 -22.93 8.14 15.13
N ASP A 216 -23.56 9.30 15.33
CA ASP A 216 -23.51 10.42 14.40
C ASP A 216 -22.07 10.92 14.28
N SER A 217 -21.55 11.04 13.05
CA SER A 217 -20.20 11.54 12.77
C SER A 217 -19.03 10.74 13.33
N ASP A 218 -19.24 9.52 13.86
CA ASP A 218 -18.19 8.62 14.37
C ASP A 218 -17.07 8.31 13.36
N ALA A 219 -17.35 8.49 12.06
CA ALA A 219 -16.39 8.37 10.97
C ALA A 219 -15.70 6.98 10.89
N PHE A 220 -16.45 5.90 11.11
CA PHE A 220 -15.96 4.53 10.95
C PHE A 220 -15.43 4.29 9.53
N GLY A 221 -14.19 3.81 9.40
CA GLY A 221 -13.52 3.65 8.11
C GLY A 221 -12.64 4.83 7.72
N SER A 222 -12.48 5.84 8.58
CA SER A 222 -11.53 6.95 8.38
C SER A 222 -10.07 6.49 8.29
N ALA A 223 -9.71 5.42 9.01
CA ALA A 223 -8.42 4.76 8.90
C ALA A 223 -8.61 3.24 8.89
N ILE A 224 -7.86 2.51 8.06
CA ILE A 224 -7.94 1.05 7.99
C ILE A 224 -6.56 0.42 7.84
N ALA A 225 -6.38 -0.78 8.39
CA ALA A 225 -5.21 -1.61 8.17
C ALA A 225 -5.62 -3.08 8.00
N LEU A 226 -4.93 -3.79 7.12
CA LEU A 226 -5.20 -5.20 6.81
C LEU A 226 -3.94 -6.03 7.07
N SER A 227 -4.08 -7.23 7.64
CA SER A 227 -2.98 -8.20 7.74
C SER A 227 -2.55 -8.70 6.36
N ALA A 228 -1.34 -9.27 6.26
CA ALA A 228 -0.79 -9.70 4.98
C ALA A 228 -1.61 -10.78 4.28
N ASP A 229 -2.26 -11.66 5.03
CA ASP A 229 -3.16 -12.71 4.54
C ASP A 229 -4.60 -12.22 4.24
N GLY A 230 -4.87 -10.94 4.49
CA GLY A 230 -6.17 -10.32 4.29
C GLY A 230 -7.26 -10.75 5.26
N ASN A 231 -6.93 -11.43 6.37
CA ASN A 231 -7.90 -12.00 7.29
C ASN A 231 -8.10 -11.23 8.59
N THR A 232 -7.28 -10.23 8.91
CA THR A 232 -7.48 -9.33 10.05
C THR A 232 -7.58 -7.91 9.54
N LEU A 233 -8.64 -7.20 9.94
CA LEU A 233 -8.92 -5.83 9.55
C LEU A 233 -9.09 -4.99 10.81
N ALA A 234 -8.28 -3.93 10.96
CA ALA A 234 -8.48 -2.91 11.96
C ALA A 234 -9.11 -1.68 11.31
N VAL A 235 -10.13 -1.11 11.95
CA VAL A 235 -10.88 0.05 11.44
C VAL A 235 -10.98 1.13 12.51
N GLY A 236 -10.47 2.31 12.21
CA GLY A 236 -10.62 3.51 13.02
C GLY A 236 -12.01 4.14 12.85
N ALA A 237 -12.55 4.60 13.97
CA ALA A 237 -13.68 5.52 14.08
C ALA A 237 -13.22 6.64 15.02
N ASN A 238 -12.36 7.52 14.49
CA ASN A 238 -11.62 8.49 15.30
C ASN A 238 -12.50 9.54 15.99
N LYS A 239 -13.77 9.63 15.60
CA LYS A 239 -14.76 10.54 16.18
C LYS A 239 -15.82 9.83 17.04
N GLU A 240 -15.59 8.57 17.38
CA GLU A 240 -16.51 7.85 18.25
C GLU A 240 -16.51 8.42 19.68
N ASP A 241 -17.71 8.59 20.26
CA ASP A 241 -17.91 9.43 21.44
C ASP A 241 -17.92 8.69 22.79
N SER A 242 -17.72 7.37 22.81
CA SER A 242 -17.95 6.60 24.02
C SER A 242 -16.90 6.86 25.10
N VAL A 243 -17.32 6.93 26.36
CA VAL A 243 -16.42 7.01 27.53
C VAL A 243 -15.68 5.70 27.83
N ALA A 244 -15.95 4.64 27.08
CA ALA A 244 -15.32 3.34 27.27
C ALA A 244 -13.78 3.44 27.28
N THR A 245 -13.14 2.56 28.04
CA THR A 245 -11.68 2.46 28.13
C THR A 245 -11.23 1.03 27.84
N GLY A 246 -10.01 0.89 27.35
CA GLY A 246 -9.40 -0.42 27.11
C GLY A 246 -10.15 -1.22 26.04
N ILE A 247 -10.45 -2.48 26.32
CA ILE A 247 -10.91 -3.44 25.30
C ILE A 247 -12.28 -3.97 25.69
N ASN A 248 -13.22 -3.94 24.74
CA ASN A 248 -14.59 -4.40 24.87
C ASN A 248 -15.33 -3.74 26.06
N GLY A 249 -15.06 -2.46 26.30
CA GLY A 249 -15.78 -1.64 27.28
C GLY A 249 -17.24 -1.37 26.90
N ASN A 250 -18.00 -0.80 27.83
CA ASN A 250 -19.40 -0.44 27.62
C ASN A 250 -19.55 0.78 26.71
N GLN A 251 -20.17 0.57 25.55
CA GLN A 251 -20.33 1.55 24.46
C GLN A 251 -21.52 2.50 24.63
N ALA A 252 -22.29 2.42 25.72
CA ALA A 252 -23.59 3.11 25.81
C ALA A 252 -23.52 4.60 26.20
N ASP A 253 -22.44 5.03 26.85
CA ASP A 253 -22.29 6.42 27.31
C ASP A 253 -21.37 7.17 26.34
N ASN A 254 -21.94 8.12 25.61
CA ASN A 254 -21.30 8.94 24.58
C ASN A 254 -20.98 10.36 25.07
N SER A 255 -20.64 10.52 26.36
CA SER A 255 -20.29 11.83 26.91
C SER A 255 -18.84 12.26 26.67
N ALA A 256 -18.01 11.46 26.00
CA ALA A 256 -16.62 11.78 25.65
C ALA A 256 -16.48 12.02 24.14
N SER A 257 -16.94 13.21 23.70
CA SER A 257 -16.93 13.61 22.28
C SER A 257 -15.59 13.37 21.60
N ASP A 258 -15.57 12.83 20.38
CA ASP A 258 -14.37 12.61 19.56
C ASP A 258 -13.23 11.87 20.29
N SER A 259 -13.57 11.03 21.28
CA SER A 259 -12.56 10.27 22.01
C SER A 259 -11.95 9.15 21.17
N GLY A 260 -12.70 8.69 20.16
CA GLY A 260 -12.28 7.78 19.10
C GLY A 260 -12.22 6.31 19.53
N ALA A 261 -12.34 5.40 18.56
CA ALA A 261 -12.29 3.96 18.76
C ALA A 261 -11.62 3.23 17.59
N VAL A 262 -11.19 1.99 17.84
CA VAL A 262 -10.78 1.03 16.79
C VAL A 262 -11.56 -0.26 16.93
N TYR A 263 -12.02 -0.80 15.81
CA TYR A 263 -12.72 -2.08 15.74
C TYR A 263 -11.84 -3.07 15.00
N VAL A 264 -11.63 -4.25 15.58
CA VAL A 264 -10.84 -5.32 14.97
C VAL A 264 -11.77 -6.42 14.51
N PHE A 265 -11.66 -6.80 13.24
CA PHE A 265 -12.42 -7.88 12.63
C PHE A 265 -11.48 -8.99 12.16
N SER A 266 -11.96 -10.23 12.19
CA SER A 266 -11.27 -11.36 11.57
C SER A 266 -12.16 -12.10 10.60
N ARG A 267 -11.59 -12.58 9.50
CA ARG A 267 -12.23 -13.44 8.52
C ARG A 267 -11.94 -14.91 8.83
N GLN A 268 -13.00 -15.68 9.04
CA GLN A 268 -12.93 -17.13 9.30
C GLN A 268 -13.96 -17.84 8.44
N ASN A 269 -13.53 -18.84 7.67
CA ASN A 269 -14.40 -19.60 6.75
C ASN A 269 -15.23 -18.70 5.81
N GLY A 270 -14.62 -17.61 5.32
CA GLY A 270 -15.27 -16.63 4.43
C GLY A 270 -16.17 -15.61 5.13
N ASN A 271 -16.37 -15.70 6.45
CA ASN A 271 -17.20 -14.78 7.22
C ASN A 271 -16.35 -13.85 8.07
N TRP A 272 -16.66 -12.56 8.05
CA TRP A 272 -16.07 -11.59 8.96
C TRP A 272 -16.80 -11.64 10.31
N ILE A 273 -16.03 -11.53 11.39
CA ILE A 273 -16.53 -11.40 12.77
C ILE A 273 -15.79 -10.26 13.47
N GLN A 274 -16.49 -9.45 14.26
CA GLN A 274 -15.84 -8.48 15.14
C GLN A 274 -15.19 -9.22 16.31
N GLN A 275 -13.89 -9.03 16.48
CA GLN A 275 -13.11 -9.62 17.57
C GLN A 275 -12.94 -8.68 18.75
N ALA A 276 -12.81 -7.38 18.48
CA ALA A 276 -12.59 -6.39 19.53
C ALA A 276 -13.17 -5.02 19.16
N TYR A 277 -13.58 -4.30 20.21
CA TYR A 277 -13.73 -2.86 20.25
C TYR A 277 -12.65 -2.32 21.19
N VAL A 278 -11.84 -1.36 20.71
CA VAL A 278 -10.61 -0.90 21.36
C VAL A 278 -10.68 0.61 21.57
N LYS A 279 -10.36 1.04 22.78
CA LYS A 279 -10.32 2.42 23.24
C LYS A 279 -8.99 2.72 23.91
N ALA A 280 -8.65 4.00 24.00
CA ALA A 280 -7.56 4.46 24.84
C ALA A 280 -7.77 4.00 26.30
N SER A 281 -6.68 3.80 27.05
CA SER A 281 -6.75 3.44 28.48
C SER A 281 -7.14 4.63 29.37
N ASN A 282 -7.06 5.85 28.86
CA ASN A 282 -7.24 7.11 29.58
C ASN A 282 -8.30 8.03 28.92
N THR A 283 -9.32 7.46 28.27
CA THR A 283 -10.46 8.17 27.65
C THR A 283 -11.04 9.32 28.50
N PRO A 284 -11.21 9.21 29.84
CA PRO A 284 -11.83 10.27 30.64
C PRO A 284 -11.04 11.59 30.77
N MET A 285 -9.79 11.66 30.30
CA MET A 285 -8.89 12.80 30.54
C MET A 285 -8.85 13.88 29.46
N GLY A 286 -9.78 13.86 28.52
CA GLY A 286 -9.89 14.86 27.48
C GLY A 286 -10.62 14.26 26.30
N ALA A 287 -11.93 14.48 26.23
CA ALA A 287 -12.68 14.35 24.98
C ALA A 287 -11.90 15.03 23.84
N ASP A 288 -12.02 14.54 22.61
CA ASP A 288 -11.24 14.93 21.43
C ASP A 288 -9.79 14.40 21.42
N GLN A 289 -9.57 13.11 21.73
CA GLN A 289 -8.24 12.47 21.58
C GLN A 289 -7.99 11.96 20.15
N LEU A 290 -9.05 11.76 19.38
CA LEU A 290 -9.02 11.15 18.06
C LEU A 290 -8.33 9.77 18.03
N PHE A 291 -8.55 8.94 19.04
CA PHE A 291 -8.00 7.59 19.06
C PHE A 291 -8.51 6.78 17.85
N GLY A 292 -7.60 6.16 17.10
CA GLY A 292 -7.96 5.50 15.84
C GLY A 292 -7.84 6.41 14.62
N ASN A 293 -7.29 7.62 14.76
CA ASN A 293 -6.98 8.49 13.62
C ASN A 293 -5.99 7.85 12.64
N SER A 294 -5.05 7.06 13.15
CA SER A 294 -4.16 6.22 12.36
C SER A 294 -4.06 4.84 12.99
N VAL A 295 -3.99 3.80 12.15
CA VAL A 295 -3.90 2.39 12.59
C VAL A 295 -2.89 1.63 11.72
N ALA A 296 -2.14 0.72 12.33
CA ALA A 296 -1.25 -0.21 11.62
C ALA A 296 -1.29 -1.61 12.25
N LEU A 297 -1.21 -2.64 11.43
CA LEU A 297 -1.15 -4.05 11.84
C LEU A 297 0.20 -4.68 11.46
N SER A 298 0.69 -5.62 12.27
CA SER A 298 1.72 -6.57 11.83
C SER A 298 1.17 -7.51 10.75
N SER A 299 2.07 -8.19 10.04
CA SER A 299 1.71 -9.08 8.93
C SER A 299 0.80 -10.23 9.35
N ASP A 300 0.96 -10.75 10.57
CA ASP A 300 0.09 -11.78 11.16
C ASP A 300 -1.22 -11.21 11.73
N GLY A 301 -1.34 -9.89 11.86
CA GLY A 301 -2.49 -9.22 12.46
C GLY A 301 -2.55 -9.31 13.99
N ASP A 302 -1.48 -9.73 14.67
CA ASP A 302 -1.47 -9.91 16.12
C ASP A 302 -0.91 -8.70 16.90
N ILE A 303 -0.34 -7.71 16.23
CA ILE A 303 0.10 -6.44 16.82
C ILE A 303 -0.64 -5.31 16.11
N LEU A 304 -1.26 -4.44 16.90
CA LEU A 304 -1.99 -3.26 16.45
C LEU A 304 -1.37 -2.01 17.08
N ALA A 305 -0.92 -1.06 16.26
CA ALA A 305 -0.58 0.30 16.71
C ALA A 305 -1.72 1.26 16.37
N VAL A 306 -2.08 2.11 17.32
CA VAL A 306 -3.18 3.09 17.18
C VAL A 306 -2.70 4.48 17.59
N GLY A 307 -2.83 5.44 16.68
CA GLY A 307 -2.56 6.86 16.94
C GLY A 307 -3.74 7.56 17.61
N ALA A 308 -3.42 8.48 18.53
CA ALA A 308 -4.33 9.42 19.17
C ALA A 308 -3.64 10.79 19.21
N PRO A 309 -3.57 11.52 18.08
CA PRO A 309 -2.74 12.73 17.94
C PRO A 309 -3.16 13.87 18.86
N ARG A 310 -4.36 13.80 19.46
CA ARG A 310 -4.85 14.84 20.38
C ARG A 310 -4.79 14.45 21.86
N GLU A 311 -4.21 13.30 22.18
CA GLU A 311 -3.92 12.95 23.58
C GLU A 311 -3.03 14.04 24.21
N SER A 312 -3.33 14.43 25.45
CA SER A 312 -2.85 15.71 25.99
C SER A 312 -1.96 15.61 27.24
N SER A 313 -1.53 14.41 27.61
CA SER A 313 -0.64 14.24 28.76
C SER A 313 0.78 14.73 28.51
N LEU A 314 1.48 15.11 29.58
CA LEU A 314 2.90 15.47 29.65
C LEU A 314 3.84 14.25 29.70
N ALA A 315 3.31 13.02 29.66
CA ALA A 315 4.17 11.84 29.62
C ALA A 315 5.11 11.90 28.42
N THR A 316 6.36 11.45 28.62
CA THR A 316 7.37 11.29 27.57
C THR A 316 7.77 9.81 27.47
N GLY A 317 8.27 9.41 26.30
CA GLY A 317 8.81 8.07 26.08
C GLY A 317 7.76 6.95 26.20
N VAL A 318 8.13 5.83 26.80
CA VAL A 318 7.30 4.61 26.83
C VAL A 318 6.72 4.39 28.24
N ASN A 319 5.42 4.14 28.30
CA ASN A 319 4.65 3.83 29.50
C ASN A 319 4.74 4.90 30.60
N GLY A 320 4.80 6.17 30.20
CA GLY A 320 4.73 7.31 31.11
C GLY A 320 3.36 7.45 31.79
N ASN A 321 3.28 8.37 32.76
CA ASN A 321 2.04 8.65 33.50
C ASN A 321 0.99 9.31 32.58
N GLN A 322 -0.08 8.58 32.26
CA GLN A 322 -1.20 9.04 31.44
C GLN A 322 -2.14 9.99 32.20
N ASN A 323 -2.02 10.08 33.52
CA ASN A 323 -2.97 10.78 34.39
C ASN A 323 -2.63 12.27 34.60
N ASN A 324 -2.29 12.98 33.53
CA ASN A 324 -2.06 14.42 33.54
C ASN A 324 -2.42 14.99 32.15
N SER A 325 -2.75 16.26 32.03
CA SER A 325 -3.25 16.85 30.77
C SER A 325 -2.57 18.18 30.44
N GLY A 326 -1.26 18.26 30.64
CA GLY A 326 -0.51 19.52 30.56
C GLY A 326 0.13 19.84 29.21
N ALA A 327 0.05 18.97 28.20
CA ALA A 327 0.57 19.22 26.85
C ALA A 327 -0.53 18.95 25.82
N THR A 328 -1.44 19.93 25.69
CA THR A 328 -2.61 19.86 24.80
C THR A 328 -2.21 19.44 23.39
N PHE A 329 -2.87 18.41 22.87
CA PHE A 329 -2.64 17.88 21.52
C PHE A 329 -1.20 17.44 21.21
N SER A 330 -0.46 17.02 22.24
CA SER A 330 0.88 16.48 22.07
C SER A 330 0.90 15.09 21.41
N GLY A 331 -0.20 14.35 21.57
CA GLY A 331 -0.48 13.09 20.91
C GLY A 331 0.17 11.87 21.55
N ALA A 332 -0.35 10.68 21.24
CA ALA A 332 0.18 9.40 21.72
C ALA A 332 -0.05 8.26 20.71
N VAL A 333 0.68 7.15 20.92
CA VAL A 333 0.42 5.86 20.24
C VAL A 333 0.21 4.76 21.27
N TYR A 334 -0.78 3.92 21.04
CA TYR A 334 -1.09 2.76 21.86
C TYR A 334 -0.79 1.49 21.07
N VAL A 335 -0.04 0.56 21.67
CA VAL A 335 0.27 -0.73 21.05
C VAL A 335 -0.50 -1.82 21.78
N PHE A 336 -1.27 -2.59 21.02
CA PHE A 336 -2.03 -3.74 21.49
C PHE A 336 -1.46 -5.02 20.88
N VAL A 337 -1.53 -6.10 21.64
CA VAL A 337 -1.12 -7.44 21.22
C VAL A 337 -2.24 -8.44 21.42
N ARG A 338 -2.35 -9.37 20.49
CA ARG A 338 -3.32 -10.46 20.50
C ARG A 338 -2.65 -11.74 20.98
N SER A 339 -3.35 -12.46 21.86
CA SER A 339 -3.00 -13.83 22.27
C SER A 339 -4.25 -14.70 22.17
N GLY A 340 -4.30 -15.59 21.19
CA GLY A 340 -5.49 -16.36 20.87
C GLY A 340 -6.58 -15.45 20.27
N SER A 341 -7.68 -15.22 20.98
CA SER A 341 -8.74 -14.26 20.61
C SER A 341 -8.74 -13.00 21.47
N ALA A 342 -7.89 -12.93 22.50
CA ALA A 342 -7.86 -11.83 23.45
C ALA A 342 -6.83 -10.78 23.03
N TRP A 343 -7.28 -9.53 22.93
CA TRP A 343 -6.42 -8.38 22.79
C TRP A 343 -6.05 -7.83 24.18
N SER A 344 -4.86 -7.24 24.30
CA SER A 344 -4.42 -6.53 25.49
C SER A 344 -3.50 -5.36 25.10
N GLN A 345 -3.56 -4.25 25.83
CA GLN A 345 -2.61 -3.16 25.63
C GLN A 345 -1.23 -3.58 26.16
N GLN A 346 -0.22 -3.45 25.32
CA GLN A 346 1.17 -3.72 25.68
C GLN A 346 1.93 -2.43 26.00
N ALA A 347 1.67 -1.35 25.27
CA ALA A 347 2.41 -0.10 25.46
C ALA A 347 1.55 1.13 25.23
N TYR A 348 1.98 2.21 25.87
CA TYR A 348 1.58 3.59 25.62
C TYR A 348 2.86 4.37 25.30
N ILE A 349 2.92 5.02 24.15
CA ILE A 349 4.14 5.61 23.59
C ILE A 349 3.91 7.08 23.30
N LYS A 350 4.90 7.88 23.69
CA LYS A 350 4.99 9.33 23.55
C LYS A 350 6.30 9.72 22.88
N ALA A 351 6.32 10.92 22.29
CA ALA A 351 7.56 11.58 21.91
C ALA A 351 8.53 11.70 23.12
N SER A 352 9.82 11.76 22.86
CA SER A 352 10.83 11.99 23.91
C SER A 352 10.84 13.44 24.41
N ASN A 353 10.38 14.35 23.56
CA ASN A 353 10.34 15.80 23.70
C ASN A 353 8.89 16.32 23.59
N THR A 354 7.94 15.61 24.21
CA THR A 354 6.50 15.93 24.18
C THR A 354 6.20 17.41 24.43
N GLN A 355 5.63 18.09 23.45
CA GLN A 355 5.15 19.46 23.54
C GLN A 355 3.74 19.59 22.97
N ALA A 356 3.07 20.68 23.33
CA ALA A 356 1.71 20.93 22.88
C ALA A 356 1.66 21.08 21.35
N SER A 357 0.59 20.58 20.73
CA SER A 357 0.34 20.61 19.29
C SER A 357 1.27 19.76 18.39
N ASP A 358 2.29 19.09 18.95
CA ASP A 358 3.18 18.20 18.17
C ASP A 358 2.43 17.09 17.41
N SER A 359 1.23 16.71 17.88
CA SER A 359 0.36 15.75 17.22
C SER A 359 0.99 14.36 17.02
N PHE A 360 1.80 13.89 17.96
CA PHE A 360 2.44 12.58 17.89
C PHE A 360 1.41 11.45 17.72
N GLY A 361 1.61 10.58 16.74
CA GLY A 361 0.62 9.55 16.38
C GLY A 361 -0.35 9.99 15.29
N TYR A 362 -0.11 11.14 14.64
CA TYR A 362 -0.85 11.55 13.45
C TYR A 362 -0.81 10.47 12.36
N SER A 363 0.38 9.88 12.14
CA SER A 363 0.57 8.74 11.25
C SER A 363 1.39 7.64 11.94
N VAL A 364 1.10 6.37 11.65
CA VAL A 364 1.81 5.21 12.22
C VAL A 364 2.06 4.15 11.16
N ALA A 365 3.21 3.46 11.24
CA ALA A 365 3.52 2.29 10.42
C ALA A 365 4.28 1.24 11.23
N LEU A 366 3.97 -0.04 11.02
CA LEU A 366 4.63 -1.19 11.66
C LEU A 366 5.38 -2.04 10.63
N SER A 367 6.49 -2.64 11.04
CA SER A 367 7.15 -3.70 10.27
C SER A 367 6.32 -4.98 10.28
N SER A 368 6.62 -5.91 9.37
CA SER A 368 5.87 -7.16 9.21
C SER A 368 5.82 -7.99 10.51
N ASP A 369 6.93 -8.02 11.25
CA ASP A 369 7.04 -8.69 12.55
C ASP A 369 6.56 -7.83 13.75
N GLY A 370 6.10 -6.60 13.49
CA GLY A 370 5.70 -5.61 14.49
C GLY A 370 6.80 -5.22 15.48
N SER A 371 8.08 -5.39 15.11
CA SER A 371 9.22 -5.03 15.96
C SER A 371 9.74 -3.61 15.75
N THR A 372 9.38 -2.95 14.65
CA THR A 372 9.72 -1.55 14.35
C THR A 372 8.43 -0.76 14.13
N LEU A 373 8.33 0.40 14.79
CA LEU A 373 7.20 1.32 14.71
C LEU A 373 7.73 2.70 14.30
N ALA A 374 7.22 3.26 13.21
CA ALA A 374 7.42 4.65 12.84
C ALA A 374 6.19 5.47 13.24
N VAL A 375 6.40 6.65 13.83
CA VAL A 375 5.34 7.54 14.29
C VAL A 375 5.59 8.96 13.81
N GLY A 376 4.64 9.54 13.07
CA GLY A 376 4.63 10.94 12.68
C GLY A 376 4.11 11.86 13.77
N ALA A 377 4.74 13.03 13.87
CA ALA A 377 4.34 14.17 14.70
C ALA A 377 4.45 15.41 13.80
N ASN A 378 3.46 15.62 12.95
CA ASN A 378 3.51 16.61 11.88
C ASN A 378 3.49 18.07 12.39
N GLY A 379 3.04 18.29 13.62
CA GLY A 379 3.07 19.60 14.29
C GLY A 379 4.34 19.86 15.11
N GLU A 380 5.36 19.01 15.03
CA GLU A 380 6.60 19.20 15.81
C GLU A 380 7.42 20.39 15.28
N ASP A 381 7.89 21.24 16.19
CA ASP A 381 8.39 22.58 15.84
C ASP A 381 9.91 22.68 15.66
N SER A 382 10.64 21.55 15.70
CA SER A 382 12.09 21.65 15.75
C SER A 382 12.68 22.16 14.44
N SER A 383 13.57 23.15 14.49
CA SER A 383 14.32 23.60 13.30
C SER A 383 15.54 22.73 12.98
N SER A 384 15.75 21.62 13.71
CA SER A 384 16.82 20.67 13.41
C SER A 384 16.58 19.95 12.08
N THR A 385 17.66 19.50 11.45
CA THR A 385 17.62 18.77 10.17
C THR A 385 18.19 17.37 10.30
N GLY A 386 17.76 16.47 9.42
CA GLY A 386 18.32 15.12 9.33
C GLY A 386 17.95 14.22 10.50
N ILE A 387 18.93 13.59 11.14
CA ILE A 387 18.71 12.45 12.03
C ILE A 387 19.30 12.76 13.41
N ASN A 388 18.50 12.57 14.45
CA ASN A 388 18.86 12.77 15.85
C ASN A 388 19.42 14.17 16.14
N GLY A 389 18.82 15.19 15.52
CA GLY A 389 19.10 16.60 15.79
C GLY A 389 18.59 17.06 17.16
N ASP A 390 18.75 18.36 17.44
CA ASP A 390 18.27 18.98 18.68
C ASP A 390 16.74 19.06 18.72
N GLN A 391 16.14 18.22 19.55
CA GLN A 391 14.69 18.09 19.76
C GLN A 391 14.08 19.24 20.58
N ALA A 392 14.88 20.10 21.20
CA ALA A 392 14.39 21.21 22.04
C ALA A 392 14.27 22.54 21.28
N ASN A 393 14.70 22.57 20.02
CA ASN A 393 14.82 23.80 19.23
C ASN A 393 13.54 24.13 18.44
N ASN A 394 12.55 24.74 19.07
CA ASN A 394 11.24 25.05 18.44
C ASN A 394 11.26 26.28 17.50
N GLY A 395 12.24 26.34 16.59
CA GLY A 395 12.45 27.48 15.69
C GLY A 395 11.71 27.39 14.34
N ALA A 396 11.04 26.29 14.04
CA ALA A 396 10.35 26.05 12.76
C ALA A 396 8.97 25.43 13.01
N SER A 397 7.96 26.27 13.19
CA SER A 397 6.59 25.86 13.51
C SER A 397 6.05 24.83 12.52
N ASP A 398 5.39 23.78 13.01
CA ASP A 398 4.74 22.74 12.21
C ASP A 398 5.67 22.14 11.12
N SER A 399 6.98 22.12 11.38
CA SER A 399 7.95 21.57 10.44
C SER A 399 7.95 20.03 10.44
N GLY A 400 7.43 19.44 11.52
CA GLY A 400 7.13 18.04 11.69
C GLY A 400 8.35 17.16 11.97
N ALA A 401 8.10 15.99 12.55
CA ALA A 401 9.10 14.97 12.86
C ALA A 401 8.55 13.54 12.70
N VAL A 402 9.46 12.58 12.56
CA VAL A 402 9.13 11.14 12.70
C VAL A 402 10.02 10.49 13.75
N TYR A 403 9.43 9.68 14.61
CA TYR A 403 10.12 8.92 15.63
C TYR A 403 10.07 7.43 15.29
N VAL A 404 11.22 6.77 15.33
CA VAL A 404 11.32 5.32 15.12
C VAL A 404 11.53 4.64 16.46
N PHE A 405 10.65 3.71 16.81
CA PHE A 405 10.76 2.84 17.97
C PHE A 405 11.07 1.41 17.54
N VAL A 406 11.88 0.72 18.34
CA VAL A 406 12.17 -0.70 18.18
C VAL A 406 11.78 -1.48 19.43
N ARG A 407 11.35 -2.72 19.22
CA ARG A 407 10.86 -3.62 20.25
C ARG A 407 11.82 -4.78 20.48
N ALA A 408 12.21 -4.99 21.72
CA ALA A 408 12.92 -6.18 22.18
C ALA A 408 12.05 -6.94 23.18
N GLY A 409 11.50 -8.09 22.77
CA GLY A 409 10.52 -8.82 23.58
C GLY A 409 9.19 -8.05 23.67
N SER A 410 8.85 -7.47 24.81
CA SER A 410 7.71 -6.57 25.00
C SER A 410 8.11 -5.11 25.25
N ALA A 411 9.41 -4.82 25.37
CA ALA A 411 9.92 -3.49 25.68
C ALA A 411 10.15 -2.70 24.40
N TRP A 412 9.52 -1.52 24.32
CA TRP A 412 9.73 -0.55 23.25
C TRP A 412 10.78 0.48 23.68
N SER A 413 11.59 0.96 22.75
CA SER A 413 12.55 2.03 22.94
C SER A 413 12.70 2.86 21.67
N GLN A 414 12.88 4.17 21.82
CA GLN A 414 13.15 5.04 20.67
C GLN A 414 14.55 4.74 20.12
N GLN A 415 14.62 4.48 18.82
CA GLN A 415 15.87 4.27 18.08
C GLN A 415 16.31 5.53 17.32
N ALA A 416 15.35 6.33 16.81
CA ALA A 416 15.69 7.53 16.05
C ALA A 416 14.61 8.61 16.13
N TYR A 417 15.05 9.84 15.91
CA TYR A 417 14.26 11.04 15.63
C TYR A 417 14.69 11.57 14.27
N LEU A 418 13.74 11.76 13.36
CA LEU A 418 13.97 12.08 11.95
C LEU A 418 13.30 13.41 11.60
N LYS A 419 14.00 14.23 10.83
CA LYS A 419 13.58 15.51 10.27
C LYS A 419 13.90 15.54 8.78
N ALA A 420 13.19 16.38 8.03
CA ALA A 420 13.55 16.70 6.65
C ALA A 420 14.98 17.27 6.58
N SER A 421 15.73 16.91 5.52
CA SER A 421 17.07 17.49 5.26
C SER A 421 17.05 19.01 5.06
N ASN A 422 15.93 19.53 4.55
CA ASN A 422 15.62 20.92 4.25
C ASN A 422 14.42 21.36 5.10
N THR A 423 14.48 21.12 6.40
CA THR A 423 13.43 21.49 7.36
C THR A 423 13.00 22.94 7.17
N SER A 424 11.71 23.16 7.02
CA SER A 424 11.08 24.47 6.93
C SER A 424 9.79 24.49 7.75
N ALA A 425 9.39 25.66 8.20
CA ALA A 425 8.09 25.85 8.83
C ALA A 425 6.96 25.37 7.90
N ASP A 426 5.88 24.87 8.51
CA ASP A 426 4.66 24.37 7.89
C ASP A 426 4.84 23.19 6.92
N ALA A 427 6.04 22.59 6.83
CA ALA A 427 6.28 21.48 5.90
C ALA A 427 5.56 20.19 6.28
N ARG A 428 5.17 20.06 7.56
CA ARG A 428 4.45 18.90 8.11
C ARG A 428 5.10 17.54 7.81
N PHE A 429 6.42 17.47 7.98
CA PHE A 429 7.14 16.21 7.86
C PHE A 429 6.58 15.17 8.84
N GLY A 430 6.15 14.01 8.35
CA GLY A 430 5.46 12.99 9.15
C GLY A 430 3.95 12.97 8.99
N ASP A 431 3.38 13.77 8.07
CA ASP A 431 1.97 13.66 7.68
C ASP A 431 1.59 12.23 7.26
N SER A 432 2.49 11.55 6.55
CA SER A 432 2.34 10.15 6.17
C SER A 432 3.65 9.39 6.37
N VAL A 433 3.56 8.12 6.79
CA VAL A 433 4.70 7.23 6.98
C VAL A 433 4.40 5.84 6.41
N ALA A 434 5.39 5.22 5.77
CA ALA A 434 5.31 3.83 5.29
C ALA A 434 6.63 3.10 5.54
N LEU A 435 6.56 1.86 6.04
CA LEU A 435 7.72 1.08 6.47
C LEU A 435 7.77 -0.25 5.72
N SER A 436 8.96 -0.68 5.30
CA SER A 436 9.16 -2.00 4.68
C SER A 436 8.95 -3.14 5.66
N ALA A 437 8.73 -4.35 5.15
CA ALA A 437 8.44 -5.52 5.98
C ALA A 437 9.54 -5.82 7.01
N ASP A 438 10.80 -5.59 6.66
CA ASP A 438 11.97 -5.78 7.54
C ASP A 438 12.26 -4.56 8.46
N GLY A 439 11.45 -3.50 8.37
CA GLY A 439 11.62 -2.27 9.14
C GLY A 439 12.89 -1.49 8.79
N SER A 440 13.50 -1.72 7.63
CA SER A 440 14.78 -1.10 7.25
C SER A 440 14.65 0.05 6.24
N THR A 441 13.52 0.20 5.56
CA THR A 441 13.25 1.32 4.65
C THR A 441 11.98 2.04 5.11
N LEU A 442 12.09 3.35 5.32
CA LEU A 442 11.02 4.22 5.79
C LEU A 442 10.84 5.35 4.78
N ALA A 443 9.64 5.52 4.25
CA ALA A 443 9.25 6.70 3.49
C ALA A 443 8.43 7.63 4.40
N VAL A 444 8.66 8.94 4.28
CA VAL A 444 7.99 9.98 5.07
C VAL A 444 7.51 11.10 4.15
N GLY A 445 6.22 11.41 4.20
CA GLY A 445 5.63 12.56 3.51
C GLY A 445 5.77 13.86 4.29
N ALA A 446 5.97 14.95 3.56
CA ALA A 446 5.88 16.33 4.02
C ALA A 446 5.01 17.08 3.00
N SER A 447 3.68 16.90 3.12
CA SER A 447 2.72 17.26 2.06
C SER A 447 2.71 18.76 1.76
N LEU A 448 3.12 19.58 2.72
CA LEU A 448 3.12 21.03 2.63
C LEU A 448 4.51 21.65 2.39
N GLU A 449 5.50 20.82 2.03
CA GLU A 449 6.83 21.29 1.61
C GLU A 449 6.72 22.21 0.37
N ASN A 450 7.51 23.29 0.34
CA ASN A 450 7.31 24.41 -0.59
C ASN A 450 8.26 24.45 -1.80
N SER A 451 9.22 23.52 -1.89
CA SER A 451 10.23 23.56 -2.93
C SER A 451 9.66 23.32 -4.33
N SER A 452 10.13 24.09 -5.31
CA SER A 452 9.86 23.89 -6.73
C SER A 452 10.72 22.79 -7.37
N ALA A 453 11.50 22.03 -6.58
CA ALA A 453 12.27 20.91 -7.09
C ALA A 453 11.36 19.88 -7.79
N THR A 454 11.87 19.22 -8.83
CA THR A 454 11.17 18.14 -9.53
C THR A 454 11.97 16.85 -9.45
N GLY A 455 11.27 15.72 -9.53
CA GLY A 455 11.89 14.40 -9.57
C GLY A 455 12.67 14.05 -8.30
N ILE A 456 13.82 13.38 -8.46
CA ILE A 456 14.56 12.79 -7.34
C ILE A 456 15.83 13.58 -7.09
N ASN A 457 16.06 13.95 -5.82
CA ASN A 457 17.21 14.70 -5.33
C ASN A 457 17.42 16.03 -6.07
N GLY A 458 16.32 16.71 -6.43
CA GLY A 458 16.36 18.05 -7.00
C GLY A 458 16.81 19.11 -5.99
N ASP A 459 17.08 20.33 -6.48
CA ASP A 459 17.48 21.46 -5.65
C ASP A 459 16.34 21.95 -4.76
N SER A 460 16.41 21.59 -3.47
CA SER A 460 15.38 21.90 -2.47
C SER A 460 15.42 23.34 -1.94
N SER A 461 16.22 24.25 -2.53
CA SER A 461 16.40 25.61 -2.01
C SER A 461 15.39 26.64 -2.53
N ASN A 462 14.76 26.38 -3.68
CA ASN A 462 13.78 27.29 -4.25
C ASN A 462 12.36 26.99 -3.75
N ASN A 463 11.79 27.86 -2.91
CA ASN A 463 10.49 27.66 -2.28
C ASN A 463 9.33 28.42 -2.95
N THR A 464 9.35 28.56 -4.28
CA THR A 464 8.32 29.28 -5.03
C THR A 464 7.05 28.47 -5.31
N SER A 465 7.06 27.15 -5.10
CA SER A 465 5.93 26.25 -5.35
C SER A 465 5.28 25.82 -4.04
N THR A 466 4.50 26.73 -3.45
CA THR A 466 3.89 26.54 -2.12
C THR A 466 3.04 25.28 -2.07
N TYR A 467 3.15 24.51 -0.97
CA TYR A 467 2.39 23.27 -0.73
C TYR A 467 2.48 22.25 -1.87
N SER A 468 3.62 22.20 -2.54
CA SER A 468 3.85 21.25 -3.62
C SER A 468 4.25 19.86 -3.11
N GLY A 469 4.66 19.78 -1.85
CA GLY A 469 4.89 18.55 -1.09
C GLY A 469 6.16 17.81 -1.48
N ALA A 470 6.60 16.89 -0.61
CA ALA A 470 7.77 16.05 -0.80
C ALA A 470 7.66 14.70 -0.07
N VAL A 471 8.48 13.74 -0.49
CA VAL A 471 8.71 12.48 0.24
C VAL A 471 10.21 12.28 0.48
N TYR A 472 10.55 11.81 1.67
CA TYR A 472 11.91 11.50 2.08
C TYR A 472 12.02 10.00 2.35
N VAL A 473 13.01 9.35 1.76
CA VAL A 473 13.27 7.92 1.98
C VAL A 473 14.49 7.78 2.87
N PHE A 474 14.33 7.08 3.99
CA PHE A 474 15.38 6.72 4.92
C PHE A 474 15.62 5.21 4.87
N THR A 475 16.88 4.81 5.04
CA THR A 475 17.28 3.41 5.13
C THR A 475 18.11 3.17 6.40
N ARG A 476 17.93 1.98 6.99
CA ARG A 476 18.60 1.55 8.21
C ARG A 476 19.56 0.41 7.90
N SER A 477 20.83 0.58 8.29
CA SER A 477 21.83 -0.48 8.24
C SER A 477 22.63 -0.49 9.52
N GLY A 478 22.81 -1.67 10.14
CA GLY A 478 23.52 -1.80 11.41
C GLY A 478 22.92 -0.97 12.55
N GLY A 479 21.60 -0.71 12.53
CA GLY A 479 20.92 0.15 13.50
C GLY A 479 21.04 1.66 13.25
N VAL A 480 21.79 2.08 12.22
CA VAL A 480 21.98 3.48 11.85
C VAL A 480 21.05 3.84 10.70
N TRP A 481 20.27 4.90 10.88
CA TRP A 481 19.43 5.47 9.83
C TRP A 481 20.22 6.46 8.97
N SER A 482 19.88 6.53 7.68
CA SER A 482 20.42 7.51 6.73
C SER A 482 19.35 7.89 5.72
N GLN A 483 19.28 9.17 5.33
CA GLN A 483 18.42 9.58 4.22
C GLN A 483 19.06 9.14 2.91
N GLN A 484 18.28 8.44 2.10
CA GLN A 484 18.68 7.94 0.79
C GLN A 484 18.14 8.80 -0.36
N ALA A 485 16.94 9.36 -0.21
CA ALA A 485 16.34 10.17 -1.26
C ALA A 485 15.45 11.29 -0.71
N TYR A 486 15.41 12.38 -1.46
CA TYR A 486 14.37 13.41 -1.46
C TYR A 486 13.63 13.31 -2.79
N ILE A 487 12.31 13.15 -2.76
CA ILE A 487 11.49 12.82 -3.93
C ILE A 487 10.37 13.85 -4.06
N LYS A 488 10.20 14.36 -5.28
CA LYS A 488 9.16 15.29 -5.73
C LYS A 488 8.43 14.70 -6.94
N ALA A 489 7.23 15.20 -7.20
CA ALA A 489 6.54 14.92 -8.46
C ALA A 489 7.40 15.37 -9.66
N SER A 490 7.31 14.65 -10.78
CA SER A 490 7.97 15.03 -12.05
C SER A 490 7.46 16.37 -12.60
N ASN A 491 6.21 16.72 -12.28
CA ASN A 491 5.47 17.90 -12.71
C ASN A 491 5.00 18.73 -11.50
N THR A 492 5.91 18.97 -10.55
CA THR A 492 5.63 19.72 -9.31
C THR A 492 4.85 21.01 -9.55
N GLY A 493 3.63 21.08 -9.03
CA GLY A 493 2.74 22.25 -9.00
C GLY A 493 2.49 22.74 -7.57
N ALA A 494 2.05 23.99 -7.43
CA ALA A 494 1.68 24.56 -6.14
C ALA A 494 0.30 24.04 -5.70
N GLY A 495 0.18 23.57 -4.45
CA GLY A 495 -1.05 22.95 -3.95
C GLY A 495 -1.25 21.49 -4.35
N ASP A 496 -0.30 20.88 -5.07
CA ASP A 496 -0.37 19.47 -5.45
C ASP A 496 -0.35 18.51 -4.25
N GLU A 497 0.25 18.94 -3.14
CA GLU A 497 0.39 18.20 -1.88
C GLU A 497 1.01 16.79 -2.05
N PHE A 498 2.08 16.70 -2.85
CA PHE A 498 2.81 15.44 -3.04
C PHE A 498 3.31 14.87 -1.71
N GLY A 499 3.01 13.60 -1.44
CA GLY A 499 3.34 12.95 -0.16
C GLY A 499 2.20 12.94 0.86
N ALA A 500 1.00 13.42 0.50
CA ALA A 500 -0.18 13.34 1.36
C ALA A 500 -0.55 11.90 1.75
N SER A 501 -0.41 10.93 0.85
CA SER A 501 -0.53 9.50 1.13
C SER A 501 0.61 8.74 0.46
N ILE A 502 1.18 7.76 1.17
CA ILE A 502 2.29 6.94 0.68
C ILE A 502 2.08 5.47 1.00
N SER A 503 2.58 4.59 0.14
CA SER A 503 2.58 3.14 0.36
C SER A 503 3.86 2.52 -0.19
N LEU A 504 4.44 1.57 0.54
CA LEU A 504 5.73 0.95 0.23
C LEU A 504 5.57 -0.57 0.11
N SER A 505 6.23 -1.19 -0.87
CA SER A 505 6.28 -2.65 -1.00
C SER A 505 7.04 -3.29 0.17
N SER A 506 6.79 -4.58 0.41
CA SER A 506 7.39 -5.33 1.51
C SER A 506 8.92 -5.31 1.47
N ASP A 507 9.51 -5.32 0.28
CA ASP A 507 10.96 -5.27 0.08
C ASP A 507 11.56 -3.84 0.14
N GLY A 508 10.71 -2.81 0.28
CA GLY A 508 11.13 -1.41 0.33
C GLY A 508 11.57 -0.81 -1.00
N ASN A 509 11.39 -1.51 -2.12
CA ASN A 509 11.91 -1.08 -3.43
C ASN A 509 10.87 -0.45 -4.36
N THR A 510 9.58 -0.49 -4.03
CA THR A 510 8.51 0.18 -4.79
C THR A 510 7.73 1.09 -3.86
N LEU A 511 7.64 2.37 -4.21
CA LEU A 511 6.98 3.42 -3.45
C LEU A 511 5.88 4.04 -4.31
N ALA A 512 4.64 4.03 -3.83
CA ALA A 512 3.57 4.87 -4.38
C ALA A 512 3.42 6.12 -3.52
N VAL A 513 3.24 7.26 -4.19
CA VAL A 513 3.03 8.56 -3.56
C VAL A 513 1.86 9.26 -4.25
N SER A 514 0.93 9.83 -3.48
CA SER A 514 -0.13 10.66 -4.03
C SER A 514 0.20 12.15 -4.05
N ALA A 515 -0.47 12.87 -4.94
CA ALA A 515 -0.59 14.32 -4.99
C ALA A 515 -2.04 14.64 -5.37
N TYR A 516 -2.94 14.62 -4.39
CA TYR A 516 -4.38 14.68 -4.66
C TYR A 516 -4.84 16.05 -5.16
N GLY A 517 -4.04 17.10 -4.96
CA GLY A 517 -4.28 18.45 -5.48
C GLY A 517 -3.78 18.68 -6.90
N GLU A 518 -3.15 17.69 -7.54
CA GLU A 518 -2.58 17.83 -8.89
C GLU A 518 -3.64 18.16 -9.96
N ASP A 519 -3.29 19.02 -10.92
CA ASP A 519 -4.27 19.70 -11.79
C ASP A 519 -4.36 19.16 -13.24
N SER A 520 -3.59 18.14 -13.61
CA SER A 520 -3.56 17.65 -14.99
C SER A 520 -4.81 16.91 -15.41
N SER A 521 -5.26 17.22 -16.62
CA SER A 521 -6.35 16.51 -17.30
C SER A 521 -5.92 15.17 -17.92
N ALA A 522 -4.70 14.70 -17.66
CA ALA A 522 -4.24 13.39 -18.11
C ALA A 522 -5.11 12.26 -17.54
N THR A 523 -5.27 11.20 -18.31
CA THR A 523 -5.95 9.97 -17.88
C THR A 523 -5.00 8.79 -17.94
N THR A 524 -5.32 7.72 -17.20
CA THR A 524 -4.60 6.43 -17.23
C THR A 524 -3.13 6.52 -16.77
N LEU A 525 -2.20 5.86 -17.47
CA LEU A 525 -0.79 5.78 -17.10
C LEU A 525 0.07 6.62 -18.04
N ASN A 526 0.97 7.42 -17.47
CA ASN A 526 1.98 8.19 -18.19
C ASN A 526 1.41 9.15 -19.26
N GLY A 527 0.24 9.74 -18.99
CA GLY A 527 -0.33 10.81 -19.82
C GLY A 527 0.46 12.13 -19.73
N GLU A 528 0.02 13.14 -20.51
CA GLU A 528 0.66 14.46 -20.56
C GLU A 528 0.51 15.22 -19.24
N GLN A 529 1.65 15.53 -18.60
CA GLN A 529 1.69 16.10 -17.26
C GLN A 529 1.66 17.63 -17.25
N SER A 530 1.86 18.29 -18.40
CA SER A 530 1.99 19.76 -18.44
C SER A 530 0.65 20.51 -18.44
N SER A 531 -0.48 19.81 -18.61
CA SER A 531 -1.81 20.42 -18.53
C SER A 531 -2.15 20.71 -17.07
N ASN A 532 -2.79 21.83 -16.77
CA ASN A 532 -3.38 22.15 -15.46
C ASN A 532 -4.85 22.56 -15.63
N ALA A 533 -5.56 21.87 -16.53
CA ALA A 533 -6.92 22.22 -16.92
C ALA A 533 -8.01 21.61 -16.00
N ALA A 534 -7.65 20.66 -15.12
CA ALA A 534 -8.58 19.91 -14.27
C ALA A 534 -8.17 20.06 -12.80
N SER A 535 -8.55 21.20 -12.20
CA SER A 535 -8.12 21.59 -10.85
C SER A 535 -8.39 20.51 -9.80
N ALA A 536 -7.41 20.13 -8.99
CA ALA A 536 -7.50 19.11 -7.95
C ALA A 536 -8.11 17.77 -8.46
N SER A 537 -7.80 17.41 -9.71
CA SER A 537 -8.18 16.11 -10.25
C SER A 537 -7.34 14.98 -9.66
N GLY A 538 -6.12 15.31 -9.21
CA GLY A 538 -5.24 14.50 -8.39
C GLY A 538 -4.47 13.43 -9.16
N ALA A 539 -3.33 13.01 -8.62
CA ALA A 539 -2.45 12.01 -9.23
C ALA A 539 -1.83 11.08 -8.19
N ALA A 540 -1.30 9.95 -8.69
CA ALA A 540 -0.35 9.14 -7.96
C ALA A 540 0.90 8.86 -8.81
N TYR A 541 2.01 8.56 -8.14
CA TYR A 541 3.32 8.35 -8.75
C TYR A 541 3.92 7.08 -8.18
N VAL A 542 4.47 6.23 -9.04
CA VAL A 542 5.17 5.01 -8.63
C VAL A 542 6.65 5.19 -8.87
N PHE A 543 7.46 4.99 -7.84
CA PHE A 543 8.91 5.00 -7.89
C PHE A 543 9.44 3.61 -7.57
N THR A 544 10.51 3.22 -8.26
CA THR A 544 11.23 1.97 -8.00
C THR A 544 12.68 2.24 -7.67
N ARG A 545 13.28 1.34 -6.90
CA ARG A 545 14.66 1.42 -6.46
C ARG A 545 15.48 0.24 -6.94
N SER A 546 16.68 0.52 -7.44
CA SER A 546 17.73 -0.48 -7.67
C SER A 546 19.03 -0.05 -7.00
N GLY A 547 19.47 -0.82 -6.02
CA GLY A 547 20.61 -0.46 -5.17
C GLY A 547 20.30 0.76 -4.30
N VAL A 548 20.81 1.93 -4.67
CA VAL A 548 20.51 3.23 -4.00
C VAL A 548 19.77 4.20 -4.91
N ASN A 549 19.58 3.84 -6.18
CA ASN A 549 19.02 4.72 -7.19
C ASN A 549 17.52 4.52 -7.25
N TRP A 550 16.77 5.58 -6.96
CA TRP A 550 15.34 5.66 -7.22
C TRP A 550 15.09 6.14 -8.64
N THR A 551 14.00 5.70 -9.25
CA THR A 551 13.51 6.15 -10.55
C THR A 551 11.99 6.20 -10.53
N GLN A 552 11.39 7.22 -11.14
CA GLN A 552 9.95 7.22 -11.37
C GLN A 552 9.63 6.18 -12.45
N GLN A 553 8.82 5.19 -12.09
CA GLN A 553 8.33 4.16 -12.99
C GLN A 553 7.04 4.57 -13.69
N ALA A 554 6.13 5.26 -12.98
CA ALA A 554 4.87 5.68 -13.56
C ALA A 554 4.30 6.96 -12.93
N TYR A 555 3.54 7.67 -13.76
CA TYR A 555 2.54 8.66 -13.39
C TYR A 555 1.15 8.04 -13.59
N VAL A 556 0.28 8.13 -12.61
CA VAL A 556 -0.98 7.36 -12.50
C VAL A 556 -2.15 8.32 -12.32
N LYS A 557 -3.15 8.19 -13.19
CA LYS A 557 -4.39 8.95 -13.22
C LYS A 557 -5.60 8.06 -13.43
N ALA A 558 -6.75 8.51 -12.97
CA ALA A 558 -8.04 7.88 -13.24
C ALA A 558 -8.32 7.74 -14.74
N THR A 559 -9.21 6.82 -15.10
CA THR A 559 -9.69 6.65 -16.48
C THR A 559 -10.64 7.77 -16.94
N ASN A 560 -11.31 8.42 -15.99
CA ASN A 560 -12.32 9.47 -16.14
C ASN A 560 -11.94 10.70 -15.29
N THR A 561 -10.73 11.24 -15.48
CA THR A 561 -10.21 12.35 -14.67
C THR A 561 -11.05 13.62 -14.79
N GLN A 562 -11.55 14.14 -13.67
CA GLN A 562 -12.29 15.42 -13.60
C GLN A 562 -11.79 16.32 -12.48
N ALA A 563 -12.14 17.60 -12.58
CA ALA A 563 -11.78 18.57 -11.55
C ALA A 563 -12.44 18.20 -10.21
N SER A 564 -11.68 18.34 -9.12
CA SER A 564 -12.10 18.03 -7.75
C SER A 564 -12.34 16.56 -7.42
N ASP A 565 -12.00 15.61 -8.31
CA ASP A 565 -12.06 14.18 -8.00
C ASP A 565 -11.10 13.77 -6.87
N ALA A 566 -10.02 14.54 -6.68
CA ALA A 566 -8.98 14.30 -5.69
C ALA A 566 -8.42 12.86 -5.76
N PHE A 567 -8.13 12.37 -6.97
CA PHE A 567 -7.47 11.08 -7.16
C PHE A 567 -6.11 11.07 -6.45
N GLY A 568 -5.85 10.06 -5.65
CA GLY A 568 -4.72 10.04 -4.72
C GLY A 568 -5.08 10.44 -3.29
N SER A 569 -6.37 10.59 -2.95
CA SER A 569 -6.82 10.78 -1.56
C SER A 569 -6.32 9.68 -0.62
N SER A 570 -6.14 8.47 -1.15
CA SER A 570 -5.39 7.39 -0.50
C SER A 570 -4.64 6.54 -1.54
N VAL A 571 -3.52 5.94 -1.14
CA VAL A 571 -2.83 4.91 -1.92
C VAL A 571 -2.55 3.67 -1.07
N ALA A 572 -2.74 2.49 -1.63
CA ALA A 572 -2.42 1.22 -0.99
C ALA A 572 -1.75 0.26 -1.98
N MET A 573 -0.66 -0.37 -1.58
CA MET A 573 0.14 -1.27 -2.43
C MET A 573 0.16 -2.71 -1.89
N SER A 574 0.17 -3.71 -2.78
CA SER A 574 0.45 -5.10 -2.41
C SER A 574 1.90 -5.28 -1.98
N GLY A 575 2.17 -6.33 -1.21
CA GLY A 575 3.50 -6.58 -0.64
C GLY A 575 4.58 -6.80 -1.70
N ASP A 576 4.21 -7.36 -2.85
CA ASP A 576 5.12 -7.54 -3.99
C ASP A 576 5.29 -6.30 -4.88
N GLY A 577 4.62 -5.18 -4.55
CA GLY A 577 4.70 -3.94 -5.31
C GLY A 577 4.18 -4.08 -6.74
N LYS A 578 3.20 -4.96 -6.98
CA LYS A 578 2.59 -5.16 -8.31
C LYS A 578 1.16 -4.69 -8.40
N THR A 579 0.48 -4.46 -7.28
CA THR A 579 -0.90 -3.96 -7.21
C THR A 579 -0.98 -2.66 -6.43
N LEU A 580 -1.64 -1.68 -7.03
CA LEU A 580 -1.85 -0.36 -6.45
C LEU A 580 -3.34 -0.03 -6.50
N ALA A 581 -3.94 0.25 -5.34
CA ALA A 581 -5.24 0.85 -5.22
C ALA A 581 -5.08 2.36 -4.96
N VAL A 582 -5.85 3.20 -5.67
CA VAL A 582 -5.84 4.65 -5.51
C VAL A 582 -7.25 5.16 -5.31
N GLY A 583 -7.49 5.85 -4.21
CA GLY A 583 -8.79 6.47 -3.91
C GLY A 583 -8.97 7.81 -4.61
N ALA A 584 -10.21 8.14 -4.95
CA ALA A 584 -10.64 9.44 -5.45
C ALA A 584 -11.95 9.80 -4.75
N VAL A 585 -11.86 10.49 -3.61
CA VAL A 585 -13.03 10.78 -2.75
C VAL A 585 -14.03 11.73 -3.38
N GLY A 586 -13.58 12.56 -4.33
CA GLY A 586 -14.40 13.56 -5.00
C GLY A 586 -15.17 13.02 -6.20
N GLU A 587 -14.80 11.84 -6.70
CA GLU A 587 -15.43 11.21 -7.87
C GLU A 587 -16.95 11.07 -7.68
N ASP A 588 -17.72 11.50 -8.66
CA ASP A 588 -19.14 11.82 -8.53
C ASP A 588 -20.10 10.96 -9.37
N SER A 589 -19.59 9.91 -10.04
CA SER A 589 -20.41 8.91 -10.73
C SER A 589 -21.42 8.23 -9.80
N TYR A 590 -22.63 7.98 -10.31
CA TYR A 590 -23.71 7.24 -9.61
C TYR A 590 -23.58 5.72 -9.65
N SER A 591 -22.61 5.21 -10.39
CA SER A 591 -22.42 3.77 -10.48
C SER A 591 -22.17 3.14 -9.10
N THR A 592 -22.48 1.86 -8.96
CA THR A 592 -22.25 1.12 -7.71
C THR A 592 -21.52 -0.18 -8.00
N GLY A 593 -20.84 -0.72 -7.00
CA GLY A 593 -20.11 -1.98 -7.11
C GLY A 593 -18.85 -1.86 -7.98
N ILE A 594 -18.62 -2.85 -8.85
CA ILE A 594 -17.34 -3.03 -9.57
C ILE A 594 -17.59 -2.85 -11.07
N GLY A 595 -16.79 -2.01 -11.72
CA GLY A 595 -16.80 -1.84 -13.18
C GLY A 595 -18.05 -1.17 -13.73
N GLY A 596 -18.71 -0.31 -12.95
CA GLY A 596 -19.84 0.49 -13.41
C GLY A 596 -19.45 1.61 -14.39
N ASP A 597 -20.46 2.32 -14.91
CA ASP A 597 -20.25 3.44 -15.84
C ASP A 597 -19.58 4.64 -15.13
N GLN A 598 -18.43 5.04 -15.65
CA GLN A 598 -17.58 6.10 -15.11
C GLN A 598 -17.94 7.50 -15.62
N ASN A 599 -18.92 7.64 -16.51
CA ASN A 599 -19.32 8.94 -17.08
C ASN A 599 -20.73 9.38 -16.65
N ASP A 600 -21.34 8.70 -15.68
CA ASP A 600 -22.67 9.01 -15.15
C ASP A 600 -22.58 10.03 -14.01
N ASP A 601 -22.05 11.21 -14.33
CA ASP A 601 -21.70 12.25 -13.36
C ASP A 601 -22.88 13.17 -13.06
N GLN A 602 -22.97 13.66 -11.83
CA GLN A 602 -23.81 14.80 -11.48
C GLN A 602 -23.04 15.75 -10.57
N SER A 603 -23.17 17.05 -10.85
CA SER A 603 -22.62 18.09 -10.01
C SER A 603 -23.05 17.91 -8.53
N ASN A 604 -22.06 17.80 -7.64
CA ASN A 604 -22.15 17.93 -6.17
C ASN A 604 -22.46 16.67 -5.35
N SER A 605 -22.15 15.45 -5.82
CA SER A 605 -22.17 14.28 -4.92
C SER A 605 -20.83 13.55 -4.83
N GLN A 606 -20.05 13.86 -3.78
CA GLN A 606 -18.78 13.18 -3.45
C GLN A 606 -19.02 11.73 -2.99
N LYS A 607 -19.32 10.84 -3.94
CA LYS A 607 -19.55 9.41 -3.67
C LYS A 607 -18.23 8.68 -3.49
N GLY A 608 -17.24 9.08 -4.26
CA GLY A 608 -15.90 8.54 -4.28
C GLY A 608 -15.78 7.23 -5.05
N ALA A 609 -14.54 6.87 -5.37
CA ALA A 609 -14.16 5.65 -6.06
C ALA A 609 -12.77 5.16 -5.65
N VAL A 610 -12.45 3.90 -5.98
CA VAL A 610 -11.09 3.35 -5.94
C VAL A 610 -10.74 2.74 -7.29
N TYR A 611 -9.55 3.06 -7.78
CA TYR A 611 -9.00 2.52 -9.02
C TYR A 611 -7.88 1.52 -8.72
N LEU A 612 -7.85 0.40 -9.43
CA LEU A 612 -6.88 -0.68 -9.20
C LEU A 612 -5.97 -0.88 -10.42
N TYR A 613 -4.66 -0.72 -10.22
CA TYR A 613 -3.58 -0.80 -11.22
C TYR A 613 -2.62 -1.96 -10.94
#